data_AF-A0A848D7I0-F1
#
_entry.id   AF-A0A848D7I0-F1
#
_cell.length_a   1.000
_cell.length_b   1.000
_cell.length_c   1.000
_cell.angle_alpha   90.00
_cell.angle_beta   90.00
_cell.angle_gamma   90.00
#
_symmetry.space_group_name_H-M   'P 1'
#
loop_
_entity.id
_entity.type
_entity.pdbx_description
1 polymer ?
#
loop_
_entity_poly.entity_id
_entity_poly.type
_entity_poly.pdbx_seq_one_letter_code
_entity_poly.pdbx_strand_id
1 'polypeptide(L)'
;MITDMLEDLPYNDKFCSICGARTISRCPSCDTRIRGAQSGVFVVGYVTPPPQYCPECGVPMPWTQSKMEAMKELAELDGGLSDGDKVQFMESATATLSENPKTKVSAFKVKKFLGKMSKETASAIRDLLVDMVAESAKRIIWPS
;
A
#
# COMPACT_ATOMS: atom_id res chain seq x y z
N MET A 1 4.24 -0.95 -11.28
CA MET A 1 5.55 -0.27 -11.15
C MET A 1 5.35 1.16 -11.63
N ILE A 2 5.73 2.16 -10.84
CA ILE A 2 5.79 3.53 -11.31
C ILE A 2 7.19 3.75 -11.84
N THR A 3 7.27 4.14 -13.09
CA THR A 3 8.47 4.65 -13.73
C THR A 3 8.33 6.16 -13.71
N ASP A 4 9.00 6.76 -12.75
CA ASP A 4 9.21 8.20 -12.58
C ASP A 4 9.71 8.93 -13.84
N MET A 5 10.20 8.21 -14.87
CA MET A 5 10.63 8.76 -16.16
C MET A 5 10.21 7.89 -17.38
N LEU A 6 8.96 7.39 -17.42
CA LEU A 6 8.50 6.54 -18.53
C LEU A 6 8.63 7.21 -19.92
N GLU A 7 8.45 8.53 -19.97
CA GLU A 7 8.38 9.28 -21.24
C GLU A 7 9.75 9.68 -21.78
N ASP A 8 10.79 9.72 -20.94
CA ASP A 8 12.13 10.23 -21.29
C ASP A 8 13.20 9.12 -21.39
N LEU A 9 12.86 7.88 -21.01
CA LEU A 9 13.80 6.75 -21.03
C LEU A 9 13.46 5.70 -22.11
N PRO A 10 14.47 5.12 -22.79
CA PRO A 10 14.26 4.08 -23.80
C PRO A 10 13.75 2.73 -23.26
N TYR A 11 13.49 2.63 -21.95
CA TYR A 11 12.96 1.45 -21.26
C TYR A 11 11.51 1.69 -20.82
N ASN A 12 10.59 1.78 -21.79
CA ASN A 12 9.14 1.92 -21.59
C ASN A 12 8.45 0.56 -21.79
N ASP A 13 8.87 -0.43 -21.01
CA ASP A 13 8.28 -1.76 -21.08
C ASP A 13 6.81 -1.70 -20.65
N LYS A 14 5.92 -2.27 -21.48
CA LYS A 14 4.47 -2.30 -21.23
C LYS A 14 4.11 -3.08 -19.95
N PHE A 15 5.01 -3.94 -19.47
CA PHE A 15 4.84 -4.79 -18.30
C PHE A 15 6.15 -4.86 -17.51
N CYS A 16 6.03 -5.02 -16.19
CA CYS A 16 7.16 -5.24 -15.29
C CYS A 16 7.77 -6.63 -15.52
N SER A 17 9.09 -6.70 -15.74
CA SER A 17 9.82 -7.96 -15.91
C SER A 17 9.91 -8.81 -14.63
N ILE A 18 9.69 -8.22 -13.46
CA ILE A 18 9.79 -8.89 -12.15
C ILE A 18 8.44 -9.51 -11.75
N CYS A 19 7.34 -8.79 -11.95
CA CYS A 19 6.02 -9.20 -11.45
C CYS A 19 4.93 -9.32 -12.53
N GLY A 20 5.24 -9.01 -13.80
CA GLY A 20 4.28 -9.09 -14.90
C GLY A 20 3.19 -8.01 -14.91
N ALA A 21 3.15 -7.12 -13.90
CA ALA A 21 2.13 -6.08 -13.82
C ALA A 21 2.28 -5.06 -14.96
N ARG A 22 1.15 -4.60 -15.52
CA ARG A 22 1.13 -3.56 -16.54
C ARG A 22 1.74 -2.26 -16.00
N THR A 23 2.62 -1.66 -16.78
CA THR A 23 3.17 -0.34 -16.48
C THR A 23 2.10 0.72 -16.74
N ILE A 24 1.88 1.60 -15.76
CA ILE A 24 0.87 2.65 -15.85
C ILE A 24 1.49 4.01 -15.52
N SER A 25 1.20 5.01 -16.35
CA SER A 25 1.52 6.42 -16.13
C SER A 25 0.29 7.28 -15.86
N ARG A 26 -0.90 6.68 -15.95
CA ARG A 26 -2.20 7.33 -15.75
C ARG A 26 -3.09 6.50 -14.81
N CYS A 27 -3.92 7.19 -14.04
CA CYS A 27 -4.91 6.56 -13.19
C CYS A 27 -5.92 5.79 -14.07
N PRO A 28 -6.12 4.48 -13.85
CA PRO A 28 -7.07 3.70 -14.64
C PRO A 28 -8.54 4.16 -14.49
N SER A 29 -8.87 4.89 -13.43
CA SER A 29 -10.25 5.30 -13.10
C SER A 29 -10.62 6.69 -13.63
N CYS A 30 -9.69 7.65 -13.64
CA CYS A 30 -9.96 9.03 -14.07
C CYS A 30 -8.98 9.57 -15.12
N ASP A 31 -8.08 8.72 -15.63
CA ASP A 31 -7.07 9.03 -16.63
C ASP A 31 -6.07 10.15 -16.28
N THR A 32 -6.10 10.65 -15.04
CA THR A 32 -5.12 11.64 -14.58
C THR A 32 -3.71 11.05 -14.60
N ARG A 33 -2.74 11.83 -15.10
CA ARG A 33 -1.31 11.51 -15.03
C ARG A 33 -0.87 11.26 -13.59
N ILE A 34 -0.26 10.11 -13.34
CA ILE A 34 0.34 9.78 -12.05
C ILE A 34 1.63 10.59 -11.97
N ARG A 35 1.72 11.46 -10.95
CA ARG A 35 2.88 12.33 -10.77
C ARG A 35 4.09 11.47 -10.41
N GLY A 36 5.09 11.44 -11.30
CA GLY A 36 6.42 10.89 -11.03
C GLY A 36 7.33 11.95 -10.40
N ALA A 37 8.64 11.67 -10.36
CA ALA A 37 9.62 12.66 -9.98
C ALA A 37 9.54 13.89 -10.91
N GLN A 38 9.68 15.09 -10.35
CA GLN A 38 9.59 16.32 -11.11
C GLN A 38 10.78 16.40 -12.09
N SER A 39 10.49 16.54 -13.39
CA SER A 39 11.53 16.77 -14.41
C SER A 39 12.32 18.04 -14.08
N GLY A 40 13.66 17.94 -14.04
CA GLY A 40 14.58 19.04 -13.78
C GLY A 40 15.33 19.00 -12.44
N VAL A 41 14.99 18.10 -11.52
CA VAL A 41 15.71 17.91 -10.24
C VAL A 41 16.22 16.47 -10.15
N PHE A 42 17.50 16.29 -10.46
CA PHE A 42 18.18 15.00 -10.28
C PHE A 42 18.59 14.84 -8.81
N VAL A 43 17.76 14.15 -8.01
CA VAL A 43 18.21 13.66 -6.70
C VAL A 43 18.73 12.24 -6.89
N VAL A 44 20.05 12.09 -6.94
CA VAL A 44 20.70 10.77 -7.01
C VAL A 44 20.35 9.98 -5.75
N GLY A 45 19.72 8.81 -5.92
CA GLY A 45 19.39 7.90 -4.82
C GLY A 45 18.03 8.12 -4.14
N TYR A 46 17.21 9.08 -4.60
CA TYR A 46 15.86 9.27 -4.06
C TYR A 46 14.79 8.84 -5.09
N VAL A 47 14.11 7.73 -4.80
CA VAL A 47 12.94 7.27 -5.58
C VAL A 47 11.70 7.85 -4.94
N THR A 48 10.89 8.56 -5.72
CA THR A 48 9.59 9.06 -5.24
C THR A 48 8.65 7.87 -5.04
N PRO A 49 8.16 7.61 -3.81
CA PRO A 49 7.30 6.47 -3.58
C PRO A 49 5.98 6.62 -4.34
N PRO A 50 5.43 5.51 -4.86
CA PRO A 50 4.18 5.57 -5.61
C PRO A 50 3.02 6.02 -4.72
N PRO A 51 2.13 6.92 -5.19
CA PRO A 51 0.94 7.29 -4.44
C PRO A 51 0.04 6.07 -4.22
N GLN A 52 -0.53 5.92 -3.03
CA GLN A 52 -1.44 4.80 -2.74
C GLN A 52 -2.85 5.04 -3.29
N TYR A 53 -3.23 6.30 -3.43
CA TYR A 53 -4.52 6.74 -3.95
C TYR A 53 -4.31 7.78 -5.04
N CYS A 54 -5.24 7.85 -5.99
CA CYS A 54 -5.23 8.91 -6.98
C CYS A 54 -5.41 10.27 -6.28
N PRO A 55 -4.54 11.27 -6.53
CA PRO A 55 -4.70 12.59 -5.94
C PRO A 55 -5.93 13.35 -6.47
N GLU A 56 -6.46 12.98 -7.64
CA GLU A 56 -7.63 13.64 -8.24
C GLU A 56 -8.95 12.94 -7.91
N CYS A 57 -9.02 11.60 -8.02
CA CYS A 57 -10.27 10.86 -7.81
C CYS A 57 -10.34 10.07 -6.50
N GLY A 58 -9.25 9.97 -5.74
CA GLY A 58 -9.22 9.26 -4.45
C GLY A 58 -9.31 7.73 -4.52
N VAL A 59 -9.44 7.13 -5.72
CA VAL A 59 -9.50 5.67 -5.88
C VAL A 59 -8.13 5.05 -5.56
N PRO A 60 -8.06 3.91 -4.84
CA PRO A 60 -6.81 3.21 -4.58
C PRO A 60 -6.16 2.78 -5.89
N MET A 61 -4.84 2.96 -5.99
CA MET A 61 -4.08 2.54 -7.16
C MET A 61 -4.01 1.02 -7.26
N PRO A 62 -3.77 0.45 -8.46
CA PRO A 62 -3.79 -1.01 -8.65
C PRO A 62 -2.87 -1.78 -7.69
N TRP A 63 -1.68 -1.26 -7.39
CA TRP A 63 -0.77 -1.89 -6.42
C TRP A 63 -1.33 -1.87 -4.99
N THR A 64 -2.06 -0.82 -4.61
CA THR A 64 -2.72 -0.73 -3.31
C THR A 64 -3.87 -1.72 -3.24
N GLN A 65 -4.68 -1.82 -4.30
CA GLN A 65 -5.76 -2.81 -4.37
C GLN A 65 -5.23 -4.25 -4.26
N SER A 66 -4.22 -4.61 -5.04
CA SER A 66 -3.63 -5.96 -5.01
C SER A 66 -3.04 -6.32 -3.64
N LYS A 67 -2.37 -5.37 -2.97
CA LYS A 67 -1.85 -5.61 -1.61
C LYS A 67 -2.97 -5.77 -0.57
N MET A 68 -4.06 -5.01 -0.70
CA MET A 68 -5.22 -5.12 0.20
C MET A 68 -5.97 -6.44 0.00
N GLU A 69 -6.08 -6.92 -1.24
CA GLU A 69 -6.68 -8.21 -1.56
C GLU A 69 -5.84 -9.37 -1.02
N ALA A 70 -4.53 -9.37 -1.26
CA ALA A 70 -3.61 -10.37 -0.70
C ALA A 70 -3.63 -10.39 0.84
N MET A 71 -3.69 -9.23 1.48
CA MET A 71 -3.84 -9.14 2.94
C MET A 71 -5.16 -9.74 3.42
N LYS A 72 -6.26 -9.50 2.71
CA LYS A 72 -7.57 -10.07 3.02
C LYS A 72 -7.52 -11.60 2.94
N GLU A 73 -6.94 -12.15 1.88
CA GLU A 73 -6.76 -13.59 1.72
C GLU A 73 -5.93 -14.19 2.87
N LEU A 74 -4.82 -13.56 3.25
CA LEU A 74 -4.02 -13.99 4.41
C LEU A 74 -4.82 -13.98 5.71
N ALA A 75 -5.61 -12.92 5.94
CA ALA A 75 -6.47 -12.82 7.11
C ALA A 75 -7.63 -13.84 7.11
N GLU A 76 -8.08 -14.28 5.93
CA GLU A 76 -9.10 -15.32 5.77
C GLU A 76 -8.57 -16.72 6.02
N LEU A 77 -7.32 -16.99 5.59
CA LEU A 77 -6.61 -18.25 5.84
C LEU A 77 -6.28 -18.44 7.33
N ASP A 78 -6.10 -17.36 8.08
CA ASP A 78 -5.79 -17.42 9.50
C ASP A 78 -7.05 -17.61 10.36
N GLY A 79 -7.05 -18.66 11.17
CA GLY A 79 -8.17 -18.99 12.07
C GLY A 79 -8.27 -18.10 13.31
N GLY A 80 -7.36 -17.14 13.51
CA GLY A 80 -7.28 -16.28 14.69
C GLY A 80 -8.28 -15.13 14.72
N LEU A 81 -8.94 -14.81 13.60
CA LEU A 81 -9.94 -13.75 13.50
C LEU A 81 -11.35 -14.30 13.27
N SER A 82 -12.31 -13.76 14.02
CA SER A 82 -13.74 -13.91 13.70
C SER A 82 -14.13 -13.11 12.45
N ASP A 83 -15.28 -13.41 11.83
CA ASP A 83 -15.75 -12.64 10.66
C ASP A 83 -15.94 -11.15 10.96
N GLY A 84 -16.41 -10.82 12.16
CA GLY A 84 -16.49 -9.44 12.63
C GLY A 84 -15.12 -8.79 12.81
N ASP A 85 -14.12 -9.54 13.30
CA ASP A 85 -12.74 -9.06 13.41
C ASP A 85 -12.13 -8.82 12.03
N LYS A 86 -12.39 -9.69 11.04
CA LYS A 86 -11.87 -9.55 9.67
C LYS A 86 -12.34 -8.24 9.03
N VAL A 87 -13.63 -7.91 9.16
CA VAL A 87 -14.18 -6.62 8.66
C VAL A 87 -13.50 -5.44 9.35
N GLN A 88 -13.43 -5.45 10.69
CA GLN A 88 -12.80 -4.36 11.43
C GLN A 88 -11.31 -4.22 11.17
N PHE A 89 -10.62 -5.34 10.91
CA PHE A 89 -9.22 -5.37 10.54
C PHE A 89 -9.01 -4.66 9.20
N MET A 90 -9.79 -4.99 8.17
CA MET A 90 -9.68 -4.37 6.86
C MET A 90 -10.00 -2.86 6.88
N GLU A 91 -11.04 -2.46 7.61
CA GLU A 91 -11.38 -1.04 7.81
C GLU A 91 -10.25 -0.28 8.51
N SER A 92 -9.71 -0.88 9.59
CA SER A 92 -8.63 -0.25 10.35
C SER A 92 -7.33 -0.18 9.55
N ALA A 93 -6.99 -1.23 8.80
CA ALA A 93 -5.83 -1.25 7.93
C ALA A 93 -5.92 -0.15 6.86
N THR A 94 -7.08 -0.01 6.22
CA THR A 94 -7.31 1.05 5.22
C THR A 94 -7.14 2.45 5.84
N ALA A 95 -7.67 2.66 7.05
CA ALA A 95 -7.55 3.94 7.75
C ALA A 95 -6.10 4.28 8.15
N THR A 96 -5.21 3.29 8.28
CA THR A 96 -3.78 3.54 8.55
C THR A 96 -2.97 3.98 7.34
N LEU A 97 -3.53 3.91 6.12
CA LEU A 97 -2.85 4.31 4.88
C LEU A 97 -2.72 5.84 4.72
N SER A 98 -3.43 6.62 5.54
CA SER A 98 -3.38 8.08 5.51
C SER A 98 -3.07 8.63 6.90
N GLU A 99 -2.44 9.81 6.96
CA GLU A 99 -2.25 10.54 8.21
C GLU A 99 -3.48 11.37 8.54
N ASN A 100 -4.18 10.99 9.61
CA ASN A 100 -5.36 11.67 10.12
C ASN A 100 -5.51 11.41 11.63
N PRO A 101 -6.37 12.15 12.35
CA PRO A 101 -6.55 11.96 13.80
C PRO A 101 -6.96 10.54 14.22
N LYS A 102 -7.59 9.76 13.33
CA LYS A 102 -8.01 8.37 13.60
C LYS A 102 -6.88 7.36 13.33
N THR A 103 -5.77 7.74 12.72
CA THR A 103 -4.65 6.86 12.38
C THR A 103 -4.10 6.14 13.61
N LYS A 104 -3.98 6.82 14.75
CA LYS A 104 -3.51 6.21 16.01
C LYS A 104 -4.43 5.08 16.48
N VAL A 105 -5.75 5.33 16.52
CA VAL A 105 -6.74 4.33 16.97
C VAL A 105 -6.75 3.13 16.03
N SER A 106 -6.70 3.41 14.72
CA SER A 106 -6.70 2.37 13.68
C SER A 106 -5.42 1.52 13.75
N ALA A 107 -4.26 2.14 14.00
CA ALA A 107 -3.00 1.45 14.19
C ALA A 107 -3.02 0.52 15.41
N PHE A 108 -3.60 0.96 16.54
CA PHE A 108 -3.78 0.09 17.71
C PHE A 108 -4.72 -1.10 17.42
N LYS A 109 -5.81 -0.89 16.68
CA LYS A 109 -6.70 -1.97 16.26
C LYS A 109 -5.95 -2.97 15.38
N VAL A 110 -5.23 -2.51 14.36
CA VAL A 110 -4.39 -3.35 13.49
C VAL A 110 -3.41 -4.16 14.33
N LYS A 111 -2.66 -3.52 15.24
CA LYS A 111 -1.74 -4.22 16.16
C LYS A 111 -2.43 -5.31 16.97
N LYS A 112 -3.62 -5.03 17.52
CA LYS A 112 -4.41 -5.99 18.29
C LYS A 112 -4.83 -7.18 17.43
N PHE A 113 -5.28 -6.95 16.20
CA PHE A 113 -5.69 -8.03 15.29
C PHE A 113 -4.50 -8.87 14.83
N LEU A 114 -3.37 -8.26 14.49
CA LEU A 114 -2.14 -9.00 14.18
C LEU A 114 -1.69 -9.88 15.35
N GLY A 115 -1.89 -9.43 16.59
CA GLY A 115 -1.60 -10.23 17.79
C GLY A 115 -2.55 -11.41 18.02
N LYS A 116 -3.71 -11.47 17.35
CA LYS A 116 -4.61 -12.63 17.38
C LYS A 116 -4.25 -13.70 16.35
N MET A 117 -3.53 -13.30 15.30
CA MET A 117 -3.13 -14.18 14.20
C MET A 117 -1.89 -15.01 14.56
N SER A 118 -1.61 -16.04 13.76
CA SER A 118 -0.31 -16.71 13.80
C SER A 118 0.83 -15.74 13.46
N LYS A 119 2.04 -16.05 13.95
CA LYS A 119 3.22 -15.19 13.73
C LYS A 119 3.57 -15.11 12.25
N GLU A 120 3.38 -16.21 11.53
CA GLU A 120 3.63 -16.37 10.10
C GLU A 120 2.70 -15.46 9.30
N THR A 121 1.38 -15.53 9.55
CA THR A 121 0.40 -14.62 8.92
C THR A 121 0.70 -13.16 9.25
N ALA A 122 0.96 -12.84 10.52
CA ALA A 122 1.22 -11.48 10.94
C ALA A 122 2.48 -10.89 10.28
N SER A 123 3.51 -11.71 10.06
CA SER A 123 4.72 -11.31 9.32
C SER A 123 4.44 -11.09 7.85
N ALA A 124 3.71 -12.00 7.18
CA ALA A 124 3.36 -11.85 5.77
C ALA A 124 2.52 -10.58 5.53
N ILE A 125 1.56 -10.28 6.41
CA ILE A 125 0.76 -9.06 6.33
C ILE A 125 1.62 -7.81 6.57
N ARG A 126 2.60 -7.86 7.49
CA ARG A 126 3.55 -6.77 7.69
C ARG A 126 4.29 -6.44 6.41
N ASP A 127 4.80 -7.44 5.71
CA ASP A 127 5.58 -7.24 4.48
C ASP A 127 4.75 -6.59 3.36
N LEU A 128 3.44 -6.84 3.33
CA LEU A 128 2.53 -6.16 2.40
C LEU A 128 2.30 -4.69 2.77
N LEU A 129 2.05 -4.42 4.06
CA LEU A 129 1.58 -3.13 4.56
C LEU A 129 2.67 -2.14 4.92
N VAL A 130 3.87 -2.59 5.28
CA VAL A 130 4.90 -1.74 5.91
C VAL A 130 5.30 -0.54 5.04
N ASP A 131 5.18 -0.62 3.73
CA ASP A 131 5.49 0.49 2.82
C ASP A 131 4.31 1.42 2.56
N MET A 132 3.08 0.99 2.86
CA MET A 132 1.86 1.72 2.52
C MET A 132 1.25 2.50 3.69
N VAL A 133 1.40 2.00 4.92
CA VAL A 133 0.81 2.65 6.09
C VAL A 133 1.58 3.91 6.47
N ALA A 134 0.89 4.88 7.08
CA ALA A 134 1.48 6.11 7.57
C ALA A 134 2.63 5.84 8.56
N GLU A 135 3.65 6.70 8.56
CA GLU A 135 4.81 6.55 9.46
C GLU A 135 4.41 6.51 10.95
N SER A 136 3.40 7.27 11.38
CA SER A 136 2.92 7.17 12.76
C SER A 136 2.26 5.81 13.05
N ALA A 137 1.55 5.23 12.09
CA ALA A 137 0.95 3.91 12.21
C ALA A 137 2.02 2.82 12.28
N LYS A 138 3.06 2.88 11.44
CA LYS A 138 4.20 1.93 11.46
C LYS A 138 4.79 1.82 12.85
N ARG A 139 5.09 2.96 13.47
CA ARG A 139 5.70 3.03 14.81
C ARG A 139 4.83 2.46 15.92
N ILE A 140 3.50 2.48 15.76
CA ILE A 140 2.56 1.90 16.73
C ILE A 140 2.45 0.38 16.53
N ILE A 141 2.26 -0.05 15.28
CA ILE A 141 2.02 -1.45 14.93
C ILE A 141 3.31 -2.27 15.16
N TRP A 142 4.43 -1.79 14.62
CA TRP A 142 5.75 -2.41 14.72
C TRP A 142 6.74 -1.42 15.35
N PRO A 143 6.69 -1.24 16.68
CA PRO A 143 7.69 -0.44 17.37
C PRO A 143 9.05 -1.11 17.19
N SER A 144 9.95 -0.44 16.48
CA SER A 144 11.37 -0.80 16.37
C SER A 144 12.09 -0.61 17.69
#